data_AF-C1EHV1-F1
#
_entry.id   AF-C1EHV1-F1
#
_cell.length_a   1.000
_cell.length_b   1.000
_cell.length_c   1.000
_cell.angle_alpha   90.00
_cell.angle_beta   90.00
_cell.angle_gamma   90.00
#
_symmetry.space_group_name_H-M   'P 1'
#
loop_
_entity.id
_entity.type
_entity.pdbx_description
1 polymer ?
#
loop_
_entity_poly.entity_id
_entity_poly.type
_entity_poly.pdbx_seq_one_letter_code
_entity_poly.pdbx_strand_id
1 'polypeptide(L)'
;GKLVGEDEFGNKYFENTSYQSGRHRWVEYADLDNYNASTVPSEWHGWLSHVDDEPGLATRTAPKYQAKFIAGGLTTGVQGEMYQPKGSFYNKRGMRNWKRYTPWSPP
;
A
#
# COMPACT_ATOMS: atom_id res chain seq x y z
N GLY A 1 5.40 -19.35 -15.72
CA GLY A 1 4.13 -18.73 -16.16
C GLY A 1 4.43 -17.76 -17.29
N LYS A 2 3.41 -17.24 -17.96
CA LYS A 2 3.55 -16.15 -18.92
C LYS A 2 3.70 -14.84 -18.16
N LEU A 3 4.68 -14.00 -18.54
CA LEU A 3 4.83 -12.66 -17.99
C LEU A 3 3.67 -11.79 -18.49
N VAL A 4 2.90 -11.23 -17.56
CA VAL A 4 1.74 -10.37 -17.83
C VAL A 4 2.16 -8.90 -17.83
N GLY A 5 3.01 -8.50 -16.88
CA GLY A 5 3.54 -7.15 -16.82
C GLY A 5 4.52 -6.96 -15.67
N GLU A 6 5.03 -5.74 -15.57
CA GLU A 6 5.95 -5.27 -14.53
C GLU A 6 5.42 -3.94 -13.98
N ASP A 7 5.50 -3.73 -12.67
CA ASP A 7 5.11 -2.46 -12.05
C ASP A 7 6.27 -1.46 -11.94
N GLU A 8 5.97 -0.24 -11.47
CA GLU A 8 6.97 0.83 -11.29
C GLU A 8 8.06 0.48 -10.26
N PHE A 9 7.86 -0.53 -9.42
CA PHE A 9 8.80 -0.99 -8.40
C PHE A 9 9.63 -2.20 -8.88
N GLY A 10 9.43 -2.64 -10.12
CA GLY A 10 10.12 -3.77 -10.73
C GLY A 10 9.55 -5.13 -10.35
N ASN A 11 8.39 -5.20 -9.68
CA ASN A 11 7.75 -6.49 -9.40
C ASN A 11 7.15 -7.03 -10.69
N LYS A 12 7.35 -8.33 -10.93
CA LYS A 12 6.93 -9.00 -12.17
C LYS A 12 5.74 -9.91 -11.89
N TYR A 13 4.72 -9.79 -12.71
CA TYR A 13 3.45 -10.49 -12.54
C TYR A 13 3.31 -11.58 -13.59
N PHE A 14 2.96 -12.79 -13.14
CA PHE A 14 2.90 -13.97 -13.98
C PHE A 14 1.54 -14.66 -13.89
N GLU A 15 1.11 -15.23 -15.01
CA GLU A 15 -0.11 -16.03 -15.08
C GLU A 15 0.14 -17.38 -15.77
N ASN A 16 -0.52 -18.43 -15.28
CA ASN A 16 -0.55 -19.75 -15.90
C ASN A 16 -1.88 -20.46 -15.63
N THR A 17 -2.83 -20.33 -16.57
CA THR A 17 -4.18 -20.92 -16.47
C THR A 17 -4.19 -22.45 -16.42
N SER A 18 -3.08 -23.11 -16.79
CA SER A 18 -2.95 -24.57 -16.67
C SER A 18 -2.73 -25.04 -15.23
N TYR A 19 -2.42 -24.12 -14.30
CA TYR A 19 -2.27 -24.43 -12.89
C TYR A 19 -3.61 -24.47 -12.15
N GLN A 20 -3.57 -25.03 -10.94
CA GLN A 20 -4.72 -25.06 -10.05
C GLN A 20 -5.30 -23.65 -9.84
N SER A 21 -6.64 -23.56 -9.83
CA SER A 21 -7.35 -22.33 -9.49
C SER A 21 -6.86 -21.74 -8.16
N GLY A 22 -6.69 -20.41 -8.12
CA GLY A 22 -6.09 -19.69 -6.99
C GLY A 22 -4.56 -19.66 -6.94
N ARG A 23 -3.85 -20.50 -7.72
CA ARG A 23 -2.38 -20.48 -7.83
C ARG A 23 -1.86 -20.13 -9.23
N HIS A 24 -2.76 -19.81 -10.15
CA HIS A 24 -2.42 -19.49 -11.53
C HIS A 24 -1.86 -18.07 -11.68
N ARG A 25 -2.05 -17.17 -10.72
CA ARG A 25 -1.46 -15.82 -10.69
C ARG A 25 -0.48 -15.69 -9.54
N TRP A 26 0.69 -15.11 -9.79
CA TRP A 26 1.67 -14.82 -8.75
C TRP A 26 2.53 -13.61 -9.13
N VAL A 27 3.22 -13.08 -8.14
CA VAL A 27 4.18 -11.98 -8.28
C VAL A 27 5.57 -12.48 -7.88
N GLU A 28 6.58 -12.05 -8.64
CA GLU A 28 7.98 -12.13 -8.26
C GLU A 28 8.43 -10.72 -7.87
N TYR A 29 8.78 -10.53 -6.60
CA TYR A 29 9.21 -9.24 -6.09
C TYR A 29 10.59 -8.86 -6.62
N ALA A 30 10.80 -7.56 -6.86
CA ALA A 30 12.10 -7.04 -7.30
C ALA A 30 13.19 -7.22 -6.22
N ASP A 31 12.82 -6.98 -4.96
CA ASP A 31 13.69 -7.19 -3.80
C ASP A 31 13.53 -8.63 -3.31
N LEU A 32 14.57 -9.44 -3.47
CA LEU A 32 14.58 -10.85 -3.06
C LEU A 32 14.92 -11.03 -1.57
N ASP A 33 15.61 -10.08 -0.97
CA ASP A 33 16.12 -10.18 0.41
C ASP A 33 15.11 -9.64 1.42
N ASN A 34 14.38 -8.58 1.06
CA ASN A 34 13.37 -7.94 1.91
C ASN A 34 12.02 -7.78 1.19
N TYR A 35 11.57 -8.86 0.56
CA TYR A 35 10.25 -8.88 -0.07
C TYR A 35 9.13 -8.73 0.97
N ASN A 36 8.08 -7.99 0.61
CA ASN A 36 6.92 -7.76 1.46
C ASN A 36 5.64 -7.73 0.62
N ALA A 37 4.57 -8.35 1.10
CA ALA A 37 3.28 -8.37 0.41
C ALA A 37 2.71 -6.97 0.10
N SER A 38 3.01 -5.99 0.95
CA SER A 38 2.54 -4.60 0.82
C SER A 38 3.33 -3.74 -0.16
N THR A 39 4.30 -4.30 -0.89
CA THR A 39 4.97 -3.59 -2.01
C THR A 39 4.17 -3.65 -3.31
N VAL A 40 3.15 -4.51 -3.40
CA VAL A 40 2.26 -4.61 -4.56
C VAL A 40 1.36 -3.37 -4.62
N PRO A 41 1.42 -2.56 -5.70
CA PRO A 41 0.57 -1.38 -5.84
C PRO A 41 -0.90 -1.76 -6.02
N SER A 42 -1.80 -0.80 -5.75
CA SER A 42 -3.25 -1.01 -5.83
C SER A 42 -3.74 -1.49 -7.20
N GLU A 43 -3.05 -1.11 -8.27
CA GLU A 43 -3.37 -1.46 -9.65
C GLU A 43 -3.18 -2.95 -9.93
N TRP A 44 -2.19 -3.57 -9.30
CA TRP A 44 -1.88 -4.99 -9.45
C TRP A 44 -2.49 -5.86 -8.35
N HIS A 45 -2.77 -5.28 -7.18
CA HIS A 45 -3.32 -6.00 -6.03
C HIS A 45 -4.70 -6.63 -6.33
N GLY A 46 -5.57 -5.93 -7.07
CA GLY A 46 -6.88 -6.45 -7.47
C GLY A 46 -6.76 -7.68 -8.39
N TRP A 47 -5.90 -7.59 -9.39
CA TRP A 47 -5.65 -8.68 -10.35
C TRP A 47 -5.04 -9.93 -9.68
N LEU A 48 -4.02 -9.71 -8.83
CA LEU A 48 -3.36 -10.77 -8.08
C LEU A 48 -4.31 -11.48 -7.10
N SER A 49 -5.23 -10.73 -6.50
CA SER A 49 -6.23 -11.25 -5.54
C SER A 49 -7.49 -11.80 -6.22
N HIS A 50 -7.53 -11.90 -7.54
CA HIS A 50 -8.69 -12.38 -8.32
C HIS A 50 -9.97 -11.53 -8.09
N VAL A 51 -9.81 -10.25 -7.76
CA VAL A 51 -10.92 -9.29 -7.62
C VAL A 51 -11.32 -8.74 -9.00
N ASP A 52 -10.32 -8.53 -9.86
CA ASP A 52 -10.48 -8.07 -11.23
C ASP A 52 -9.61 -8.92 -12.16
N ASP A 53 -9.98 -9.02 -13.42
CA ASP A 53 -9.22 -9.73 -14.44
C ASP A 53 -8.34 -8.78 -15.28
N GLU A 54 -8.49 -7.47 -15.09
CA GLU A 54 -7.67 -6.45 -15.74
C GLU A 54 -6.30 -6.30 -15.06
N PRO A 55 -5.17 -6.68 -15.70
CA PRO A 55 -3.84 -6.52 -15.12
C PRO A 55 -3.39 -5.05 -15.13
N GLY A 56 -2.91 -4.56 -13.99
CA GLY A 56 -2.34 -3.21 -13.85
C GLY A 56 -3.31 -2.07 -14.16
N LEU A 57 -4.63 -2.34 -14.20
CA LEU A 57 -5.68 -1.36 -14.52
C LEU A 57 -5.39 -0.50 -15.77
N ALA A 58 -4.79 -1.11 -16.80
CA ALA A 58 -4.28 -0.41 -17.98
C ALA A 58 -5.31 0.44 -18.74
N THR A 59 -6.60 0.14 -18.62
CA THR A 59 -7.70 0.86 -19.27
C THR A 59 -8.38 1.89 -18.37
N ARG A 60 -8.06 1.93 -17.08
CA ARG A 60 -8.72 2.79 -16.10
C ARG A 60 -7.91 4.05 -15.82
N THR A 61 -8.62 5.17 -15.66
CA THR A 61 -8.00 6.44 -15.29
C THR A 61 -7.88 6.56 -13.77
N ALA A 62 -6.70 6.93 -13.30
CA ALA A 62 -6.41 7.27 -11.92
C ALA A 62 -7.33 8.41 -11.41
N PRO A 63 -7.97 8.28 -10.22
CA PRO A 63 -8.76 9.36 -9.65
C PRO A 63 -7.87 10.54 -9.25
N LYS A 64 -8.39 11.77 -9.37
CA LYS A 64 -7.66 13.02 -9.08
C LYS A 64 -7.05 13.10 -7.67
N TYR A 65 -7.65 12.40 -6.70
CA TYR A 65 -7.22 12.39 -5.30
C TYR A 65 -6.30 11.21 -4.95
N GLN A 66 -5.85 10.43 -5.94
CA GLN A 66 -4.94 9.31 -5.71
C GLN A 66 -3.66 9.80 -5.05
N ALA A 67 -3.37 9.26 -3.87
CA ALA A 67 -2.08 9.45 -3.23
C ALA A 67 -1.03 8.60 -3.95
N LYS A 68 0.23 9.08 -3.99
CA LYS A 68 1.35 8.28 -4.47
C LYS A 68 1.48 7.04 -3.61
N PHE A 69 1.61 5.88 -4.25
CA PHE A 69 1.83 4.63 -3.54
C PHE A 69 3.23 4.63 -2.95
N ILE A 70 3.34 4.23 -1.68
CA ILE A 70 4.61 4.13 -0.95
C ILE A 70 4.87 2.63 -0.80
N ALA A 71 5.66 2.08 -1.73
CA ALA A 71 5.99 0.67 -1.72
C ALA A 71 6.67 0.26 -0.41
N GLY A 72 6.21 -0.85 0.15
CA GLY A 72 6.76 -1.45 1.36
C GLY A 72 5.99 -1.14 2.62
N GLY A 73 5.12 -0.12 2.66
CA GLY A 73 4.18 0.13 3.78
C GLY A 73 4.82 0.14 5.18
N LEU A 74 6.15 0.16 5.26
CA LEU A 74 6.98 -0.22 6.41
C LEU A 74 7.05 0.91 7.43
N THR A 75 6.10 1.82 7.38
CA THR A 75 5.88 2.79 8.45
C THR A 75 5.58 2.05 9.77
N THR A 76 4.95 0.88 9.73
CA THR A 76 4.68 0.09 10.94
C THR A 76 5.97 -0.52 11.47
N GLY A 77 6.44 -0.04 12.62
CA GLY A 77 7.67 -0.51 13.27
C GLY A 77 8.93 0.30 12.95
N VAL A 78 8.91 1.19 11.95
CA VAL A 78 10.00 2.13 11.67
C VAL A 78 9.79 3.43 12.43
N GLN A 79 10.67 3.68 13.39
CA GLN A 79 10.58 4.84 14.26
C GLN A 79 10.71 6.14 13.44
N GLY A 80 9.72 7.02 13.54
CA GLY A 80 9.71 8.33 12.90
C GLY A 80 8.98 8.39 11.56
N GLU A 81 8.74 7.24 10.91
CA GLU A 81 7.93 7.10 9.69
C GLU A 81 6.55 6.52 9.98
N MET A 82 6.39 5.82 11.11
CA MET A 82 5.10 5.29 11.57
C MET A 82 4.01 6.33 11.65
N TYR A 83 2.81 5.98 11.18
CA TYR A 83 1.61 6.78 11.41
C TYR A 83 1.38 6.97 12.91
N GLN A 84 1.24 8.24 13.32
CA GLN A 84 0.90 8.60 14.69
C GLN A 84 -0.49 9.24 14.73
N PRO A 85 -1.42 8.73 15.56
CA PRO A 85 -2.71 9.39 15.72
C PRO A 85 -2.50 10.78 16.33
N LYS A 86 -3.47 11.67 16.11
CA LYS A 86 -3.37 13.09 16.48
C LYS A 86 -3.14 13.34 17.98
N GLY A 87 -3.33 12.33 18.82
CA GLY A 87 -3.22 12.39 20.29
C GLY A 87 -2.04 11.61 20.84
N SER A 88 -1.25 10.99 19.96
CA SER A 88 -0.04 10.29 20.36
C SER A 88 1.02 11.29 20.83
N PHE A 89 1.73 10.94 21.90
CA PHE A 89 2.91 11.67 22.36
C PHE A 89 4.04 11.69 21.31
N TYR A 90 4.10 10.67 20.44
CA TYR A 90 5.12 10.56 19.40
C TYR A 90 4.79 11.37 18.14
N ASN A 91 3.63 12.03 18.08
CA ASN A 91 3.26 12.86 16.94
C ASN A 91 4.12 14.14 16.90
N LYS A 92 5.02 14.24 15.91
CA LYS A 92 5.89 15.40 15.69
C LYS A 92 5.13 16.72 15.48
N ARG A 93 3.86 16.66 15.04
CA ARG A 93 2.98 17.83 14.86
C ARG A 93 2.35 18.32 16.18
N GLY A 94 2.66 17.65 17.30
CA GLY A 94 2.09 17.91 18.60
C GLY A 94 0.85 17.09 18.90
N MET A 95 0.54 16.98 20.20
CA MET A 95 -0.66 16.30 20.70
C MET A 95 -1.87 17.24 20.58
N ARG A 96 -2.85 16.85 19.77
CA ARG A 96 -4.09 17.62 19.63
C ARG A 96 -4.83 17.64 20.96
N ASN A 97 -5.37 18.80 21.31
CA ASN A 97 -6.30 18.94 22.41
C ASN A 97 -7.74 18.75 21.90
N TRP A 98 -8.51 17.85 22.54
CA TRP A 98 -9.92 17.58 22.23
C TRP A 98 -10.91 18.22 23.21
N LYS A 99 -10.43 19.05 24.14
CA LYS A 99 -11.33 19.84 25.00
C LYS A 99 -12.32 20.61 24.13
N ARG A 100 -13.61 20.38 24.38
CA ARG A 100 -14.72 21.09 23.72
C ARG A 100 -15.10 22.38 24.43
N TYR A 101 -14.34 22.75 25.46
CA TYR A 101 -14.54 23.93 26.28
C TYR A 101 -13.20 24.64 26.48
N THR A 102 -13.27 25.94 26.70
CA THR A 102 -12.13 26.75 27.14
C THR A 102 -12.24 26.96 28.65
N PRO A 103 -11.30 26.46 29.46
CA PRO A 103 -11.29 26.77 30.89
C PRO A 103 -11.03 28.26 31.10
N TRP A 104 -11.62 28.84 32.13
CA TRP A 104 -11.20 30.15 32.60
C TRP A 104 -9.76 30.05 33.15
N SER A 105 -8.89 30.99 32.76
CA SER A 105 -7.51 31.07 33.25
C SER A 105 -7.38 32.35 34.08
N PRO A 106 -7.05 32.26 35.38
CA PRO A 106 -6.86 33.44 36.22
C PRO A 106 -5.66 34.28 35.72
N PRO A 107 -5.67 35.60 36.01
CA PRO A 107 -4.55 36.50 35.74
C PRO A 107 -3.32 36.19 36.61
#